data_AF-A0AAN7UF40-F1
#
_entry.id   AF-A0AAN7UF40-F1
#
_cell.length_a   1.000
_cell.length_b   1.000
_cell.length_c   1.000
_cell.angle_alpha   90.00
_cell.angle_beta   90.00
_cell.angle_gamma   90.00
#
_symmetry.space_group_name_H-M   'P 1'
#
loop_
_entity.id
_entity.type
_entity.pdbx_description
1 polymer ?
#
loop_
_entity_poly.entity_id
_entity_poly.type
_entity_poly.pdbx_seq_one_letter_code
_entity_poly.pdbx_strand_id
1 'polypeptide(L)'
;MARRQYRPSETSSMHSSKHPEVSRLLAEDNLQFTFHKNDEDNGCTKSRDTAVMGRFICHNPKCVTDGWSSKQIAITIRMYPRREYNARVYHQRCKSCGSLSKPMLDDTYAERVAYWIKKWCGIQLEKPPHSGKSKGPHQKRFCEGCKAGHCSQLEYH
;
A
#
# COMPACT_ATOMS: atom_id res chain seq x y z
N MET A 1 -15.18 -35.95 9.23
CA MET A 1 -15.45 -34.53 8.93
C MET A 1 -14.12 -33.79 8.91
N ALA A 2 -13.66 -33.29 7.76
CA ALA A 2 -12.39 -32.58 7.67
C ALA A 2 -12.49 -31.23 8.40
N ARG A 3 -11.64 -31.00 9.42
CA ARG A 3 -11.50 -29.69 10.07
C ARG A 3 -11.00 -28.70 9.02
N ARG A 4 -11.88 -27.81 8.56
CA ARG A 4 -11.52 -26.67 7.71
C ARG A 4 -10.54 -25.81 8.51
N GLN A 5 -9.25 -25.92 8.22
CA GLN A 5 -8.22 -25.11 8.85
C GLN A 5 -8.56 -23.63 8.57
N TYR A 6 -8.87 -22.88 9.64
CA TYR A 6 -9.10 -21.45 9.55
C TYR A 6 -7.75 -20.80 9.21
N ARG A 7 -7.54 -20.48 7.94
CA ARG A 7 -6.45 -19.56 7.57
C ARG A 7 -6.91 -18.16 7.93
N PRO A 8 -6.19 -17.43 8.80
CA PRO A 8 -6.45 -16.02 9.01
C PRO A 8 -6.46 -15.31 7.66
N SER A 9 -7.40 -14.41 7.44
CA SER A 9 -7.40 -13.58 6.24
C SER A 9 -6.13 -12.72 6.24
N GLU A 10 -5.39 -12.77 5.12
CA GLU A 10 -4.21 -11.93 4.90
C GLU A 10 -4.56 -10.45 5.16
N THR A 11 -3.78 -9.77 6.00
CA THR A 11 -4.00 -8.37 6.41
C THR A 11 -3.29 -7.37 5.49
N SER A 12 -2.56 -7.88 4.52
CA SER A 12 -1.90 -7.12 3.46
C SER A 12 -1.89 -7.91 2.16
N SER A 13 -1.57 -7.25 1.05
CA SER A 13 -1.34 -7.92 -0.23
C SER A 13 -0.35 -7.17 -1.11
N MET A 14 0.28 -7.91 -2.01
CA MET A 14 1.12 -7.39 -3.08
C MET A 14 0.29 -7.23 -4.38
N HIS A 15 0.65 -6.26 -5.23
CA HIS A 15 -0.07 -5.95 -6.47
C HIS A 15 0.86 -6.04 -7.69
N SER A 16 1.38 -7.24 -7.98
CA SER A 16 2.26 -7.47 -9.15
C SER A 16 1.60 -7.14 -10.49
N SER A 17 0.27 -7.23 -10.58
CA SER A 17 -0.49 -6.84 -11.77
C SER A 17 -0.39 -5.35 -12.11
N LYS A 18 -0.02 -4.50 -11.15
CA LYS A 18 0.22 -3.06 -11.36
C LYS A 18 1.68 -2.74 -11.75
N HIS A 19 2.54 -3.75 -11.84
CA HIS A 19 3.93 -3.57 -12.26
C HIS A 19 4.06 -2.85 -13.62
N PRO A 20 3.26 -3.14 -14.68
CA PRO A 20 3.38 -2.43 -15.94
C PRO A 20 3.17 -0.91 -15.83
N GLU A 21 2.24 -0.46 -14.98
CA GLU A 21 1.98 0.96 -14.73
C GLU A 21 3.21 1.64 -14.08
N VAL A 22 3.80 1.00 -13.07
CA VAL A 22 5.02 1.49 -12.40
C VAL A 22 6.20 1.50 -13.37
N SER A 23 6.40 0.42 -14.14
CA SER A 23 7.49 0.28 -15.09
C SER A 23 7.44 1.34 -16.18
N ARG A 24 6.24 1.70 -16.66
CA ARG A 24 6.06 2.81 -17.59
C ARG A 24 6.58 4.12 -17.00
N LEU A 25 6.24 4.44 -15.75
CA LEU A 25 6.70 5.66 -15.07
C LEU A 25 8.21 5.63 -14.82
N LEU A 26 8.79 4.48 -14.48
CA LEU A 26 10.24 4.34 -14.27
C LEU A 26 11.03 4.51 -15.59
N ALA A 27 10.48 4.03 -16.70
CA ALA A 27 11.12 4.11 -18.00
C ALA A 27 11.32 5.56 -18.49
N GLU A 28 10.49 6.50 -18.04
CA GLU A 28 10.64 7.94 -18.32
C GLU A 28 12.01 8.50 -17.87
N ASP A 29 12.62 7.89 -16.85
CA ASP A 29 13.95 8.25 -16.32
C ASP A 29 15.01 7.18 -16.62
N ASN A 30 14.79 6.35 -17.65
CA ASN A 30 15.68 5.23 -18.02
C ASN A 30 15.89 4.21 -16.87
N LEU A 31 14.93 4.10 -15.96
CA LEU A 31 14.97 3.11 -14.87
C LEU A 31 14.23 1.84 -15.28
N GLN A 32 14.92 0.71 -15.15
CA GLN A 32 14.35 -0.62 -15.39
C GLN A 32 14.45 -1.43 -14.11
N PHE A 33 13.29 -1.87 -13.62
CA PHE A 33 13.17 -2.66 -12.41
C PHE A 33 12.25 -3.85 -12.67
N THR A 34 12.40 -4.91 -11.89
CA THR A 34 11.49 -6.06 -11.88
C THR A 34 10.70 -6.11 -10.57
N PHE A 35 9.53 -6.75 -10.60
CA PHE A 35 8.71 -6.94 -9.40
C PHE A 35 9.20 -8.14 -8.58
N HIS A 36 9.61 -7.89 -7.34
CA HIS A 36 9.98 -8.91 -6.38
C HIS A 36 8.73 -9.55 -5.77
N LYS A 37 8.55 -10.86 -5.97
CA LYS A 37 7.29 -11.57 -5.66
C LYS A 37 7.10 -11.88 -4.18
N ASN A 38 8.18 -11.98 -3.41
CA ASN A 38 8.10 -12.35 -2.00
C ASN A 38 7.80 -11.13 -1.14
N ASP A 39 6.91 -11.27 -0.16
CA ASP A 39 6.53 -10.19 0.76
C ASP A 39 7.38 -10.23 2.05
N GLU A 40 8.69 -10.10 1.91
CA GLU A 40 9.65 -10.20 3.01
C GLU A 40 10.48 -8.92 3.18
N ASP A 41 10.72 -8.54 4.43
CA ASP A 41 11.57 -7.38 4.73
C ASP A 41 13.06 -7.73 4.65
N ASN A 42 13.39 -9.02 4.76
CA ASN A 42 14.77 -9.50 4.69
C ASN A 42 15.39 -9.22 3.32
N GLY A 43 16.62 -8.73 3.33
CA GLY A 43 17.38 -8.46 2.10
C GLY A 43 16.97 -7.21 1.33
N CYS A 44 15.99 -6.41 1.80
CA CYS A 44 15.74 -5.10 1.19
C CYS A 44 16.88 -4.11 1.53
N THR A 45 17.29 -3.31 0.56
CA THR A 45 18.33 -2.29 0.71
C THR A 45 17.76 -0.94 1.12
N LYS A 46 16.49 -0.68 0.77
CA LYS A 46 15.73 0.49 1.17
C LYS A 46 14.28 0.08 1.44
N SER A 47 13.67 0.71 2.43
CA SER A 47 12.24 0.60 2.69
C SER A 47 11.65 1.98 2.99
N ARG A 48 10.36 2.16 2.67
CA ARG A 48 9.62 3.36 3.02
C ARG A 48 8.16 3.06 3.26
N ASP A 49 7.69 3.46 4.43
CA ASP A 49 6.28 3.56 4.74
C ASP A 49 5.71 4.87 4.18
N THR A 50 4.59 4.76 3.48
CA THR A 50 3.87 5.88 2.87
C THR A 50 2.40 5.53 2.69
N ALA A 51 1.61 6.46 2.15
CA ALA A 51 0.22 6.24 1.83
C ALA A 51 -0.11 6.49 0.36
N VAL A 52 -1.15 5.80 -0.09
CA VAL A 52 -1.81 5.97 -1.40
C VAL A 52 -3.31 6.16 -1.19
N MET A 53 -3.98 6.55 -2.25
CA MET A 53 -5.43 6.71 -2.28
C MET A 53 -6.11 5.47 -2.86
N GLY A 54 -7.40 5.35 -2.56
CA GLY A 54 -8.25 4.30 -3.08
C GLY A 54 -9.52 4.16 -2.27
N ARG A 55 -10.19 3.04 -2.45
CA ARG A 55 -11.46 2.73 -1.79
C ARG A 55 -11.52 1.28 -1.33
N PHE A 56 -12.32 1.05 -0.31
CA PHE A 56 -12.64 -0.27 0.23
C PHE A 56 -14.10 -0.59 -0.04
N ILE A 57 -14.40 -1.87 -0.25
CA ILE A 57 -15.76 -2.40 -0.32
C ILE A 57 -16.00 -3.28 0.89
N CYS A 58 -17.14 -3.12 1.57
CA CYS A 58 -17.52 -4.07 2.59
C CYS A 58 -18.21 -5.27 1.95
N HIS A 59 -17.63 -6.47 2.06
CA HIS A 59 -18.22 -7.69 1.51
C HIS A 59 -19.15 -8.41 2.51
N ASN A 60 -19.45 -7.81 3.66
CA ASN A 60 -20.40 -8.38 4.60
C ASN A 60 -21.83 -8.01 4.17
N PRO A 61 -22.66 -8.96 3.71
CA PRO A 61 -24.00 -8.66 3.20
C PRO A 61 -24.96 -8.16 4.29
N LYS A 62 -24.62 -8.34 5.58
CA LYS A 62 -25.39 -7.83 6.71
C LYS A 62 -24.96 -6.43 7.16
N CYS A 63 -23.93 -5.86 6.51
CA CYS A 63 -23.41 -4.55 6.86
C CYS A 63 -24.16 -3.46 6.09
N VAL A 64 -24.54 -2.40 6.79
CA VAL A 64 -25.23 -1.22 6.21
C VAL A 64 -24.32 -0.32 5.37
N THR A 65 -23.04 -0.67 5.24
CA THR A 65 -22.03 0.17 4.58
C THR A 65 -21.55 -0.54 3.32
N ASP A 66 -21.68 0.10 2.16
CA ASP A 66 -21.23 -0.47 0.89
C ASP A 66 -19.71 -0.39 0.70
N GLY A 67 -19.07 0.57 1.35
CA GLY A 67 -17.64 0.82 1.23
C GLY A 67 -17.24 2.18 1.78
N TRP A 68 -15.95 2.48 1.74
CA TRP A 68 -15.43 3.79 2.12
C TRP A 68 -14.20 4.14 1.30
N SER A 69 -14.10 5.40 0.89
CA SER A 69 -12.87 5.94 0.32
C SER A 69 -11.86 6.20 1.44
N SER A 70 -10.58 5.93 1.18
CA SER A 70 -9.49 6.21 2.09
C SER A 70 -8.37 6.93 1.34
N LYS A 71 -8.03 8.14 1.80
CA LYS A 71 -6.84 8.85 1.34
C LYS A 71 -5.55 8.36 1.99
N GLN A 72 -5.67 7.42 2.93
CA GLN A 72 -4.56 6.91 3.73
C GLN A 72 -4.59 5.37 3.75
N ILE A 73 -4.40 4.78 2.57
CA ILE A 73 -4.10 3.34 2.47
C ILE A 73 -2.60 3.20 2.70
N ALA A 74 -2.24 2.61 3.83
CA ALA A 74 -0.84 2.41 4.18
C ALA A 74 -0.20 1.41 3.23
N ILE A 75 1.01 1.73 2.79
CA ILE A 75 1.85 0.85 1.99
C ILE A 75 3.29 0.90 2.50
N THR A 76 4.01 -0.22 2.36
CA THR A 76 5.45 -0.30 2.56
C THR A 76 6.10 -0.62 1.22
N ILE A 77 6.88 0.32 0.69
CA ILE A 77 7.64 0.14 -0.55
C ILE A 77 9.02 -0.37 -0.16
N ARG A 78 9.53 -1.39 -0.85
CA ARG A 78 10.86 -1.93 -0.63
C ARG A 78 11.62 -2.04 -1.94
N MET A 79 12.91 -1.73 -1.88
CA MET A 79 13.87 -1.95 -2.95
C MET A 79 14.86 -3.02 -2.50
N TYR A 80 15.23 -3.90 -3.42
CA TYR A 80 16.15 -5.01 -3.21
C TYR A 80 17.38 -4.85 -4.12
N PRO A 81 18.45 -5.62 -3.91
CA PRO A 81 19.54 -5.71 -4.88
C PRO A 81 19.03 -6.11 -6.27
N ARG A 82 19.86 -5.92 -7.31
CA ARG A 82 19.54 -6.28 -8.71
C ARG A 82 18.34 -5.54 -9.32
N ARG A 83 18.03 -4.35 -8.81
CA ARG A 83 16.93 -3.48 -9.30
C ARG A 83 15.58 -4.19 -9.23
N GLU A 84 15.31 -4.86 -8.12
CA GLU A 84 13.99 -5.39 -7.83
C GLU A 84 13.28 -4.49 -6.80
N TYR A 85 11.96 -4.43 -6.89
CA TYR A 85 11.16 -3.74 -5.89
C TYR A 85 9.87 -4.50 -5.62
N ASN A 86 9.25 -4.19 -4.50
CA ASN A 86 7.87 -4.57 -4.27
C ASN A 86 7.16 -3.49 -3.43
N ALA A 87 5.84 -3.59 -3.31
CA ALA A 87 5.08 -2.75 -2.41
C ALA A 87 3.97 -3.56 -1.72
N ARG A 88 4.06 -3.64 -0.38
CA ARG A 88 3.05 -4.24 0.49
C ARG A 88 1.95 -3.22 0.70
N VAL A 89 0.70 -3.65 0.51
CA VAL A 89 -0.49 -2.80 0.68
C VAL A 89 -1.32 -3.34 1.82
N TYR A 90 -1.49 -2.54 2.87
CA TYR A 90 -2.25 -2.96 4.06
C TYR A 90 -3.74 -2.82 3.84
N HIS A 91 -4.49 -3.78 4.38
CA HIS A 91 -5.95 -3.79 4.33
C HIS A 91 -6.54 -2.92 5.44
N GLN A 92 -7.84 -2.67 5.35
CA GLN A 92 -8.58 -1.96 6.39
C GLN A 92 -9.85 -2.72 6.75
N ARG A 93 -10.25 -2.60 8.01
CA ARG A 93 -11.50 -3.16 8.51
C ARG A 93 -12.63 -2.15 8.38
N CYS A 94 -13.80 -2.66 8.01
CA CYS A 94 -15.03 -1.87 8.03
C CYS A 94 -15.30 -1.39 9.46
N LYS A 95 -15.50 -0.08 9.63
CA LYS A 95 -15.83 0.51 10.95
C LYS A 95 -17.12 -0.07 11.54
N SER A 96 -18.10 -0.37 10.70
CA SER A 96 -19.44 -0.77 11.13
C SER A 96 -19.51 -2.24 11.56
N CYS A 97 -18.81 -3.14 10.87
CA CYS A 97 -18.91 -4.58 11.13
C CYS A 97 -17.58 -5.30 11.39
N GLY A 98 -16.44 -4.61 11.33
CA GLY A 98 -15.12 -5.18 11.56
C GLY A 98 -14.58 -6.10 10.46
N SER A 99 -15.37 -6.36 9.41
CA SER A 99 -14.96 -7.20 8.28
C SER A 99 -13.75 -6.61 7.57
N LEU A 100 -12.77 -7.46 7.24
CA LEU A 100 -11.55 -7.05 6.54
C LEU A 100 -11.85 -6.78 5.07
N SER A 101 -11.29 -5.71 4.53
CA SER A 101 -11.45 -5.31 3.13
C SER A 101 -10.09 -5.03 2.49
N LYS A 102 -9.87 -5.64 1.33
CA LYS A 102 -8.73 -5.36 0.46
C LYS A 102 -9.00 -4.06 -0.30
N PRO A 103 -8.03 -3.14 -0.40
CA PRO A 103 -8.24 -1.89 -1.12
C PRO A 103 -8.31 -2.11 -2.64
N MET A 104 -9.18 -1.33 -3.27
CA MET A 104 -9.11 -1.02 -4.69
C MET A 104 -8.28 0.26 -4.83
N LEU A 105 -7.10 0.11 -5.43
CA LEU A 105 -6.10 1.16 -5.60
C LEU A 105 -6.37 1.93 -6.89
N ASP A 106 -6.23 3.25 -6.83
CA ASP A 106 -6.20 4.11 -8.00
C ASP A 106 -4.76 4.32 -8.52
N ASP A 107 -4.60 5.22 -9.49
CA ASP A 107 -3.32 5.49 -10.15
C ASP A 107 -2.27 6.08 -9.19
N THR A 108 -2.68 6.62 -8.03
CA THR A 108 -1.74 7.15 -7.02
C THR A 108 -0.82 6.06 -6.47
N TYR A 109 -1.20 4.78 -6.59
CA TYR A 109 -0.30 3.67 -6.26
C TYR A 109 0.95 3.66 -7.14
N ALA A 110 0.76 3.66 -8.46
CA ALA A 110 1.89 3.53 -9.38
C ALA A 110 2.81 4.74 -9.28
N GLU A 111 2.23 5.94 -9.22
CA GLU A 111 2.95 7.20 -9.03
C GLU A 111 3.78 7.21 -7.75
N ARG A 112 3.19 6.81 -6.61
CA ARG A 112 3.88 6.81 -5.32
C ARG A 112 5.03 5.81 -5.28
N VAL A 113 4.82 4.61 -5.83
CA VAL A 113 5.85 3.57 -5.90
C VAL A 113 7.00 4.04 -6.79
N ALA A 114 6.70 4.53 -7.99
CA ALA A 114 7.70 5.04 -8.92
C ALA A 114 8.48 6.23 -8.32
N TYR A 115 7.80 7.17 -7.65
CA TYR A 115 8.44 8.31 -6.98
C TYR A 115 9.55 7.88 -6.01
N TRP A 116 9.27 6.92 -5.13
CA TRP A 116 10.25 6.49 -4.13
C TRP A 116 11.41 5.70 -4.75
N ILE A 117 11.14 4.87 -5.76
CA ILE A 117 12.20 4.18 -6.51
C ILE A 117 13.11 5.19 -7.22
N LYS A 118 12.55 6.12 -7.98
CA LYS A 118 13.28 7.20 -8.66
C LYS A 118 14.13 7.99 -7.65
N LYS A 119 13.55 8.35 -6.51
CA LYS A 119 14.26 9.05 -5.43
C LYS A 119 15.42 8.25 -4.84
N TRP A 120 15.27 6.94 -4.64
CA TRP A 120 16.37 6.08 -4.19
C TRP A 120 17.46 5.89 -5.25
N CYS A 121 17.12 6.03 -6.53
CA CYS A 121 18.08 6.08 -7.64
C CYS A 121 18.73 7.45 -7.83
N GLY A 122 18.43 8.46 -7.00
CA GLY A 122 19.04 9.78 -7.06
C GLY A 122 18.42 10.75 -8.07
N ILE A 123 17.28 10.39 -8.68
CA ILE A 123 16.54 11.30 -9.57
C ILE A 123 16.01 12.48 -8.74
N GLN A 124 16.28 13.70 -9.21
CA GLN A 124 15.75 14.92 -8.61
C GLN A 124 14.28 15.06 -8.97
N LEU A 125 13.41 14.94 -7.98
CA LEU A 125 11.96 15.06 -8.14
C LEU A 125 11.47 16.18 -7.24
N GLU A 126 10.57 17.00 -7.76
CA GLU A 126 9.80 17.91 -6.92
C GLU A 126 9.08 17.12 -5.84
N LYS A 127 9.01 17.70 -4.63
CA LYS A 127 8.22 17.11 -3.56
C LYS A 127 6.77 17.15 -4.02
N PRO A 128 6.07 16.00 -4.19
CA PRO A 128 4.68 16.04 -4.57
C PRO A 128 3.94 16.88 -3.54
N PRO A 129 2.99 17.73 -3.97
CA PRO A 129 2.20 18.53 -3.06
C PRO A 129 1.68 17.62 -1.96
N HIS A 130 1.82 18.05 -0.70
CA HIS A 130 1.41 17.26 0.45
C HIS A 130 -0.03 16.80 0.17
N SER A 131 -0.24 15.48 0.03
CA SER A 131 -1.57 14.92 -0.23
C SER A 131 -2.45 15.38 0.91
N GLY A 132 -3.32 16.36 0.63
CA GLY A 132 -3.81 17.32 1.61
C GLY A 132 -4.32 16.70 2.90
N LYS A 133 -4.26 17.51 3.98
CA LYS A 133 -4.71 17.16 5.34
C LYS A 133 -5.89 16.19 5.29
N SER A 134 -5.67 14.97 5.79
CA SER A 134 -6.77 14.02 5.94
C SER A 134 -7.92 14.72 6.68
N LYS A 135 -9.13 14.70 6.13
CA LYS A 135 -10.31 15.35 6.74
C LYS A 135 -10.80 14.66 8.03
N GLY A 136 -10.01 13.75 8.59
CA GLY A 136 -10.31 13.06 9.83
C GLY A 136 -9.11 12.25 10.33
N PRO A 137 -9.13 11.84 11.61
CA PRO A 137 -8.08 11.02 12.18
C PRO A 137 -7.99 9.70 11.42
N HIS A 138 -6.79 9.35 10.98
CA HIS A 138 -6.49 8.01 10.52
C HIS A 138 -6.99 7.01 11.59
N GLN A 139 -8.00 6.19 11.28
CA GLN A 139 -8.61 5.32 12.29
C GLN A 139 -7.73 4.10 12.54
N LYS A 140 -6.66 4.29 13.34
CA LYS A 140 -5.61 3.30 13.62
C LYS A 140 -6.15 1.91 13.95
N ARG A 141 -7.22 1.86 14.76
CA ARG A 141 -7.89 0.61 15.18
C ARG A 141 -8.38 -0.27 14.03
N PHE A 142 -8.64 0.32 12.86
CA PHE A 142 -9.15 -0.38 11.69
C PHE A 142 -8.12 -0.53 10.57
N CYS A 143 -6.95 0.11 10.67
CA CYS A 143 -5.90 -0.01 9.67
C CYS A 143 -4.92 -1.11 10.05
N GLU A 144 -4.74 -2.10 9.17
CA GLU A 144 -3.79 -3.18 9.44
C GLU A 144 -2.33 -2.69 9.39
N GLY A 145 -2.04 -1.63 8.62
CA GLY A 145 -0.73 -0.97 8.64
C GLY A 145 -0.41 -0.33 9.99
N CYS A 146 -1.40 0.29 10.66
CA CYS A 146 -1.23 0.81 12.01
C CYS A 146 -0.95 -0.30 13.02
N LYS A 147 -1.71 -1.40 12.92
CA LYS A 147 -1.54 -2.56 13.82
C LYS A 147 -0.18 -3.22 13.64
N ALA A 148 0.37 -3.15 12.43
CA ALA A 148 1.71 -3.63 12.10
C ALA A 148 2.82 -2.57 12.33
N GLY A 149 2.49 -1.36 12.80
CA GLY A 149 3.47 -0.30 13.11
C GLY A 149 3.93 0.57 11.93
N HIS A 150 3.35 0.39 10.74
CA HIS A 150 3.80 1.00 9.47
C HIS A 150 3.10 2.31 9.09
N CYS A 151 2.32 2.90 9.99
CA CYS A 151 1.65 4.19 9.75
C CYS A 151 2.22 5.37 10.54
N SER A 152 3.23 5.16 11.39
CA SER A 152 3.78 6.19 12.28
C SER A 152 4.33 7.43 11.53
N GLN A 153 4.77 7.25 10.28
CA GLN A 153 5.26 8.33 9.41
C GLN A 153 4.15 9.08 8.65
N LEU A 154 2.89 8.66 8.76
CA LEU A 154 1.74 9.29 8.10
C LEU A 154 1.08 10.37 8.97
N GLU A 155 1.60 10.60 10.17
CA GLU A 155 1.01 11.49 11.18
C GLU A 155 1.78 12.81 11.41
N TYR A 156 2.92 13.02 10.75
CA TYR A 156 3.72 14.22 10.96
C TYR A 156 3.49 15.30 9.88
N HIS A 157 2.75 16.32 10.31
CA HIS A 157 2.60 17.72 9.88
C HIS A 157 2.06 18.05 8.47
#